data_AF-A0A5S3XCV7-F1
#
_entry.id   AF-A0A5S3XCV7-F1
#
_cell.length_a   1.000
_cell.length_b   1.000
_cell.length_c   1.000
_cell.angle_alpha   90.00
_cell.angle_beta   90.00
_cell.angle_gamma   90.00
#
_symmetry.space_group_name_H-M   'P 1'
#
loop_
_entity.id
_entity.type
_entity.pdbx_description
1 polymer ?
#
loop_
_entity_poly.entity_id
_entity_poly.type
_entity_poly.pdbx_seq_one_letter_code
_entity_poly.pdbx_strand_id
1 'polypeptide(L)'
;MNKVMNQLFGNDIVSINAPQDRNQLEFVVVDNRNKLQSTNIRFFNVGNSKITIDFSLLSIGVIFDPEIETVSLGEFKSVKAMEDGFKILGDFGIIKVYCDSSQPKLNA
;
A
#
# COMPACT_ATOMS: atom_id res chain seq x y z
N MET A 1 -0.84 -6.93 16.65
CA MET A 1 -0.06 -6.59 15.43
C MET A 1 0.28 -7.81 14.56
N ASN A 2 0.02 -7.77 13.25
CA ASN A 2 0.35 -8.84 12.29
C ASN A 2 1.84 -8.73 11.96
N LYS A 3 2.61 -9.82 12.11
CA LYS A 3 4.07 -9.79 11.92
C LYS A 3 4.47 -9.32 10.52
N VAL A 4 3.64 -9.57 9.51
CA VAL A 4 3.91 -9.21 8.11
C VAL A 4 3.77 -7.71 7.87
N MET A 5 2.68 -7.05 8.32
CA MET A 5 2.49 -5.61 8.07
C MET A 5 3.53 -4.74 8.77
N ASN A 6 3.96 -5.11 9.99
CA ASN A 6 5.01 -4.35 10.69
C ASN A 6 6.36 -4.39 9.96
N GLN A 7 6.60 -5.41 9.13
CA GLN A 7 7.83 -5.55 8.34
C GLN A 7 7.78 -4.73 7.04
N LEU A 8 6.62 -4.18 6.68
CA LEU A 8 6.42 -3.43 5.43
C LEU A 8 6.53 -1.91 5.59
N PHE A 9 6.60 -1.41 6.83
CA PHE A 9 6.81 0.02 7.08
C PHE A 9 8.27 0.39 6.80
N GLY A 10 8.46 1.43 6.00
CA GLY A 10 9.79 1.87 5.52
C GLY A 10 10.32 1.09 4.31
N ASN A 11 9.52 0.19 3.75
CA ASN A 11 9.88 -0.50 2.52
C ASN A 11 9.43 0.30 1.29
N ASP A 12 10.18 0.11 0.20
CA ASP A 12 9.93 0.76 -1.07
C ASP A 12 8.71 0.21 -1.80
N ILE A 13 7.92 1.13 -2.35
CA ILE A 13 6.77 0.79 -3.20
C ILE A 13 7.22 0.85 -4.64
N VAL A 14 7.10 -0.25 -5.38
CA VAL A 14 7.47 -0.28 -6.81
C VAL A 14 6.28 -0.13 -7.73
N SER A 15 5.06 -0.33 -7.21
CA SER A 15 3.83 -0.20 -7.98
C SER A 15 2.62 0.06 -7.09
N ILE A 16 1.68 0.87 -7.60
CA ILE A 16 0.34 1.09 -7.03
C ILE A 16 -0.67 0.79 -8.14
N ASN A 17 -1.52 -0.20 -7.93
CA ASN A 17 -2.54 -0.64 -8.88
C ASN A 17 -3.94 -0.30 -8.37
N ALA A 18 -4.61 0.62 -9.06
CA ALA A 18 -6.01 1.01 -8.81
C ALA A 18 -6.87 0.69 -10.05
N PRO A 19 -7.30 -0.57 -10.23
CA PRO A 19 -8.06 -0.99 -11.41
C PRO A 19 -9.41 -0.26 -11.52
N GLN A 20 -9.86 -0.02 -12.77
CA GLN A 20 -11.12 0.65 -13.07
C GLN A 20 -12.35 -0.13 -12.57
N ASP A 21 -12.23 -1.46 -12.44
CA ASP A 21 -13.28 -2.29 -11.88
C ASP A 21 -13.53 -2.03 -10.40
N ARG A 22 -12.64 -1.31 -9.69
CA ARG A 22 -12.70 -0.98 -8.27
C ARG A 22 -12.91 -2.19 -7.35
N ASN A 23 -12.38 -3.36 -7.72
CA ASN A 23 -12.46 -4.55 -6.86
C ASN A 23 -11.45 -4.50 -5.71
N GLN A 24 -10.31 -3.84 -5.93
CA GLN A 24 -9.25 -3.70 -4.94
C GLN A 24 -8.36 -2.49 -5.23
N LEU A 25 -7.59 -2.06 -4.23
CA LEU A 25 -6.39 -1.25 -4.39
C LEU A 25 -5.19 -2.10 -3.96
N GLU A 26 -4.15 -2.17 -4.77
CA GLU A 26 -2.96 -2.99 -4.50
C GLU A 26 -1.68 -2.15 -4.50
N PHE A 27 -0.83 -2.37 -3.51
CA PHE A 27 0.54 -1.85 -3.43
C PHE A 27 1.50 -3.02 -3.54
N VAL A 28 2.51 -2.89 -4.40
CA VAL A 28 3.62 -3.86 -4.47
C VAL A 28 4.80 -3.24 -3.73
N VAL A 29 5.18 -3.87 -2.63
CA VAL A 29 6.22 -3.38 -1.71
C VAL A 29 7.41 -4.35 -1.75
N VAL A 30 8.63 -3.85 -1.88
CA VAL A 30 9.85 -4.66 -1.92
C VAL A 30 10.57 -4.57 -0.57
N ASP A 31 11.03 -5.70 -0.03
CA ASP A 31 11.84 -5.70 1.19
C ASP A 31 13.28 -5.26 0.87
N ASN A 32 13.67 -4.12 1.45
CA ASN A 32 15.00 -3.54 1.26
C ASN A 32 16.13 -4.44 1.81
N ARG A 33 15.81 -5.42 2.66
CA ARG A 33 16.77 -6.43 3.15
C ARG A 33 16.96 -7.61 2.21
N ASN A 34 15.97 -7.91 1.36
CA ASN A 34 16.02 -9.07 0.49
C ASN A 34 15.28 -8.75 -0.82
N LYS A 35 16.01 -8.07 -1.73
CA LYS A 35 15.53 -7.42 -2.97
C LYS A 35 14.69 -8.29 -3.93
N LEU A 36 14.61 -9.60 -3.69
CA LEU A 36 13.84 -10.57 -4.47
C LEU A 36 12.47 -10.90 -3.86
N GLN A 37 12.16 -10.41 -2.66
CA GLN A 37 10.87 -10.61 -2.01
C GLN A 37 10.02 -9.34 -2.12
N SER A 38 9.00 -9.41 -2.97
CA SER A 38 7.91 -8.44 -2.98
C SER A 38 6.73 -8.99 -2.18
N THR A 39 6.03 -8.08 -1.49
CA THR A 39 4.77 -8.36 -0.79
C THR A 39 3.70 -7.44 -1.35
N ASN A 40 2.55 -8.03 -1.66
CA ASN A 40 1.40 -7.28 -2.15
C ASN A 40 0.49 -6.91 -0.99
N ILE A 41 0.18 -5.63 -0.85
CA ILE A 41 -0.81 -5.11 0.09
C ILE A 41 -2.07 -4.74 -0.68
N ARG A 42 -3.16 -5.48 -0.47
CA ARG A 42 -4.46 -5.32 -1.11
C ARG A 42 -5.49 -4.79 -0.12
N PHE A 43 -6.35 -3.90 -0.59
CA PHE A 43 -7.51 -3.36 0.12
C PHE A 43 -8.76 -3.62 -0.71
N PHE A 44 -9.75 -4.31 -0.15
CA PHE A 44 -10.89 -4.83 -0.89
C PHE A 44 -12.10 -5.03 0.02
N ASN A 45 -13.27 -5.27 -0.58
CA ASN A 45 -14.47 -5.70 0.15
C ASN A 45 -14.68 -7.21 0.06
N VAL A 46 -15.09 -7.82 1.16
CA VAL A 46 -15.62 -9.18 1.21
C VAL A 46 -16.97 -9.20 0.49
N GLY A 47 -17.13 -10.13 -0.45
CA GLY A 47 -18.37 -10.26 -1.22
C GLY A 47 -18.42 -9.42 -2.50
N ASN A 48 -17.28 -9.00 -3.04
CA ASN A 48 -17.12 -8.39 -4.37
C ASN A 48 -17.82 -7.03 -4.58
N SER A 49 -18.24 -6.35 -3.51
CA SER A 49 -18.69 -4.95 -3.63
C SER A 49 -17.52 -4.03 -3.98
N LYS A 50 -17.80 -2.91 -4.63
CA LYS A 50 -16.76 -1.99 -5.11
C LYS A 50 -16.19 -1.16 -3.97
N ILE A 51 -14.87 -0.94 -3.99
CA ILE A 51 -14.22 -0.01 -3.06
C ILE A 51 -14.38 1.43 -3.52
N THR A 52 -14.27 2.36 -2.58
CA THR A 52 -14.10 3.79 -2.88
C THR A 52 -12.70 4.24 -2.47
N ILE A 53 -12.06 5.04 -3.31
CA ILE A 53 -10.71 5.56 -3.06
C ILE A 53 -10.78 7.09 -3.07
N ASP A 54 -10.24 7.72 -2.03
CA ASP A 54 -10.04 9.16 -1.91
C ASP A 54 -8.54 9.44 -1.87
N PHE A 55 -8.04 10.07 -2.93
CA PHE A 55 -6.68 10.58 -3.03
C PHE A 55 -6.60 11.97 -2.40
N SER A 56 -6.72 12.03 -1.07
CA SER A 56 -6.74 13.31 -0.34
C SER A 56 -5.48 14.14 -0.56
N LEU A 57 -4.34 13.48 -0.78
CA LEU A 57 -3.11 14.07 -1.30
C LEU A 57 -2.40 13.01 -2.13
N LEU A 58 -2.08 13.31 -3.40
CA LEU A 58 -1.32 12.40 -4.26
C LEU A 58 -0.19 13.15 -4.95
N SER A 59 1.03 12.69 -4.74
CA SER A 59 2.23 13.18 -5.41
C SER A 59 3.08 11.98 -5.81
N ILE A 60 3.03 11.58 -7.07
CA ILE A 60 3.80 10.43 -7.55
C ILE A 60 5.14 10.95 -8.10
N GLY A 61 6.21 10.59 -7.40
CA GLY A 61 7.59 10.78 -7.85
C GLY A 61 8.26 9.43 -8.04
N VAL A 62 9.25 9.39 -8.92
CA VAL A 62 10.07 8.20 -9.15
C VAL A 62 11.44 8.45 -8.53
N ILE A 63 11.86 7.54 -7.66
CA ILE A 63 13.16 7.59 -6.98
C ILE A 63 14.00 6.43 -7.52
N PHE A 64 15.21 6.73 -7.95
CA PHE A 64 16.19 5.72 -8.33
C PHE A 64 17.23 5.61 -7.22
N ASP A 65 17.36 4.41 -6.64
CA ASP A 65 18.42 4.08 -5.71
C ASP A 65 19.57 3.39 -6.47
N PRO A 66 20.73 4.05 -6.62
CA PRO A 66 21.88 3.49 -7.33
C PRO A 66 22.60 2.39 -6.54
N GLU A 67 22.46 2.33 -5.22
CA GLU A 67 23.10 1.29 -4.39
C GLU A 67 22.42 -0.07 -4.59
N ILE A 68 21.11 -0.03 -4.83
CA ILE A 68 20.31 -1.24 -5.03
C ILE A 68 19.77 -1.42 -6.45
N GLU A 69 20.13 -0.54 -7.38
CA GLU A 69 19.69 -0.52 -8.77
C GLU A 69 18.17 -0.68 -8.93
N THR A 70 17.40 -0.04 -8.03
CA THR A 70 15.94 -0.18 -7.97
C THR A 70 15.27 1.17 -8.14
N VAL A 71 14.08 1.14 -8.75
CA VAL A 71 13.21 2.29 -8.91
C VAL A 71 11.99 2.12 -8.00
N SER A 72 11.70 3.12 -7.18
CA SER A 72 10.52 3.14 -6.30
C SER A 72 9.67 4.39 -6.48
N LEU A 73 8.45 4.33 -5.96
CA LEU A 73 7.49 5.41 -5.81
C LEU A 73 7.60 6.06 -4.41
N GLY A 74 8.72 5.80 -3.72
CA GLY A 74 8.97 6.15 -2.33
C GLY A 74 8.49 5.11 -1.33
N GLU A 75 8.50 5.50 -0.06
CA GLU A 75 8.31 4.57 1.06
C GLU A 75 6.85 4.47 1.51
N PHE A 76 6.50 3.26 1.97
CA PHE A 76 5.26 3.01 2.68
C PHE A 76 5.40 3.33 4.17
N LYS A 77 4.78 4.42 4.65
CA LYS A 77 5.00 4.93 6.02
C LYS A 77 4.07 4.33 7.06
N SER A 78 2.76 4.28 6.80
CA SER A 78 1.81 3.68 7.74
C SER A 78 0.47 3.35 7.11
N VAL A 79 -0.23 2.38 7.72
CA VAL A 79 -1.66 2.17 7.49
C VAL A 79 -2.38 2.19 8.82
N LYS A 80 -3.47 2.94 8.88
CA LYS A 80 -4.34 3.04 10.04
C LYS A 80 -5.75 2.65 9.66
N ALA A 81 -6.37 1.79 10.46
CA ALA A 81 -7.81 1.56 10.34
C ALA A 81 -8.57 2.84 10.70
N MET A 82 -9.69 3.06 10.02
CA MET A 82 -10.69 4.10 10.30
C MET A 82 -12.07 3.44 10.33
N GLU A 83 -13.10 4.16 10.76
CA GLU A 83 -14.47 3.63 10.93
C GLU A 83 -14.96 2.89 9.67
N ASP A 84 -14.72 3.47 8.49
CA ASP A 84 -15.19 2.94 7.21
C ASP A 84 -14.06 2.46 6.28
N GLY A 85 -12.90 2.08 6.81
CA GLY A 85 -11.83 1.48 6.00
C GLY A 85 -10.41 1.78 6.48
N PHE A 86 -9.53 2.25 5.59
CA PHE A 86 -8.11 2.43 5.85
C PHE A 86 -7.57 3.77 5.36
N LYS A 87 -6.71 4.40 6.17
CA LYS A 87 -5.89 5.54 5.80
C LYS A 87 -4.45 5.09 5.60
N ILE A 88 -3.93 5.29 4.40
CA ILE A 88 -2.59 4.89 3.95
C ILE A 88 -1.75 6.15 3.77
N LEU A 89 -0.55 6.14 4.35
CA LEU A 89 0.42 7.22 4.25
C LEU A 89 1.73 6.69 3.67
N GLY A 90 2.30 7.44 2.75
CA GLY A 90 3.65 7.21 2.22
C GLY A 90 4.22 8.50 1.65
N ASP A 91 5.37 8.41 0.98
CA ASP A 91 5.93 9.57 0.26
C ASP A 91 5.04 10.03 -0.90
N PHE A 92 4.21 9.13 -1.42
CA PHE A 92 3.20 9.43 -2.42
C PHE A 92 2.01 10.26 -1.89
N GLY A 93 1.95 10.53 -0.58
CA GLY A 93 0.89 11.32 0.05
C GLY A 93 -0.07 10.50 0.93
N ILE A 94 -1.36 10.82 0.85
CA ILE A 94 -2.42 10.26 1.69
C ILE A 94 -3.52 9.68 0.81
N ILE A 95 -3.72 8.37 0.92
CA ILE A 95 -4.80 7.65 0.26
C ILE A 95 -5.74 7.10 1.33
N LYS A 96 -7.04 7.37 1.21
CA LYS A 96 -8.07 6.71 2.00
C LYS A 96 -8.78 5.70 1.13
N VAL A 97 -8.96 4.50 1.64
CA VAL A 97 -9.69 3.42 0.98
C VAL A 97 -10.86 3.04 1.87
N TYR A 98 -12.07 3.17 1.33
CA TYR A 98 -13.28 2.75 2.01
C TYR A 98 -13.59 1.32 1.60
N CYS A 99 -13.26 0.40 2.50
CA CYS A 99 -13.43 -1.04 2.31
C CYS A 99 -13.46 -1.80 3.64
N ASP A 100 -13.92 -3.05 3.63
CA ASP A 100 -14.03 -3.86 4.85
C ASP A 100 -12.77 -4.66 5.22
N SER A 101 -11.82 -4.85 4.29
CA SER A 101 -10.69 -5.76 4.48
C SER A 101 -9.39 -5.31 3.82
N SER A 102 -8.28 -5.85 4.35
CA SER A 102 -6.93 -5.69 3.79
C SER A 102 -6.08 -6.97 3.94
N GLN A 103 -5.13 -7.14 3.04
CA GLN A 103 -4.16 -8.24 3.04
C GLN A 103 -2.78 -7.72 2.64
N PRO A 104 -1.71 -7.87 3.44
CA PRO A 104 -1.71 -8.51 4.73
C PRO A 104 -2.52 -7.69 5.76
N LYS A 105 -3.28 -8.42 6.58
CA LYS A 105 -4.26 -7.86 7.51
C LYS A 105 -3.59 -6.99 8.56
N LEU A 106 -4.20 -5.85 8.89
CA LEU A 106 -3.84 -5.07 10.07
C LEU A 106 -4.43 -5.74 11.31
N ASN A 107 -3.59 -6.13 12.26
CA ASN A 107 -4.10 -6.48 13.58
C ASN A 107 -4.20 -5.17 14.37
N ALA A 108 -5.41 -4.90 14.88
CA ALA A 108 -5.66 -3.85 15.87
C ALA A 108 -4.75 -4.01 17.10
#